data_AF-A0AA38XJJ6-F1
#
_entry.id   AF-A0AA38XJJ6-F1
#
_cell.length_a   1.000
_cell.length_b   1.000
_cell.length_c   1.000
_cell.angle_alpha   90.00
_cell.angle_beta   90.00
_cell.angle_gamma   90.00
#
_symmetry.space_group_name_H-M   'P 1'
#
loop_
_entity.id
_entity.type
_entity.pdbx_description
1 polymer ?
#
loop_
_entity_poly.entity_id
_entity_poly.type
_entity_poly.pdbx_seq_one_letter_code
_entity_poly.pdbx_strand_id
1 'polypeptide(L)'
;MTLQDVIQKLDRDYDFHATEQMFKKRINTWGLSKNIKAEEKEQALAQILHKAPSTTGPIPIRHDKLVRYAKTRAKLGELDGRDLSRIVKVKREEHDESRQLISKHSAQRNTLETPSTHSTKGTAYLPQSLALPDGHAGFDMFLRAMKALIQKEKGEWRLGPQGPPDAIFNELSAGIASWRNKAFPAARRSFGQAARGVNDDIQTNQLSVSRITYCISSITWFSGREPVFQMFAEFMANAALEVLGQTNPLTIVLRYLRAPQSLGAQLAIWACAVDGNPISEQNVDHWWGMVRRRWRWCCRCGMNDLAAQYCHEAVFEARRINKLTQKMESEALHDLATVISATSPEQAPEKG
;
A
#
# COMPACT_ATOMS: atom_id res chain seq x y z
N MET A 1 -3.47 12.17 27.39
CA MET A 1 -2.21 11.52 27.00
C MET A 1 -1.07 12.41 27.44
N THR A 2 -0.36 11.99 28.47
CA THR A 2 0.82 12.65 29.01
C THR A 2 2.03 12.42 28.08
N LEU A 3 3.10 13.19 28.26
CA LEU A 3 4.34 12.96 27.51
C LEU A 3 4.91 11.56 27.80
N GLN A 4 4.76 11.09 29.05
CA GLN A 4 5.21 9.77 29.47
C GLN A 4 4.42 8.65 28.77
N ASP A 5 3.11 8.83 28.58
CA ASP A 5 2.28 7.90 27.80
C ASP A 5 2.74 7.83 26.33
N VAL A 6 3.12 8.98 25.75
CA VAL A 6 3.64 9.06 24.37
C VAL A 6 4.97 8.34 24.25
N ILE A 7 5.88 8.56 25.21
CA ILE A 7 7.19 7.92 25.24
C ILE A 7 7.03 6.41 25.38
N GLN A 8 6.27 5.94 26.36
CA GLN A 8 6.04 4.50 26.58
C GLN A 8 5.36 3.83 25.38
N LYS A 9 4.46 4.55 24.71
CA LYS A 9 3.83 4.03 23.50
C LYS A 9 4.82 3.93 22.34
N LEU A 10 5.66 4.95 22.14
CA LEU A 10 6.64 4.94 21.06
C LEU A 10 7.76 3.92 21.28
N ASP A 11 8.15 3.73 22.54
CA ASP A 11 9.08 2.70 23.00
C ASP A 11 8.51 1.30 22.72
N ARG A 12 7.28 1.03 23.19
CA ARG A 12 6.62 -0.28 23.04
C ARG A 12 6.28 -0.62 21.58
N ASP A 13 5.72 0.33 20.85
CA ASP A 13 5.12 0.05 19.54
C ASP A 13 6.15 0.20 18.40
N TYR A 14 7.26 0.94 18.61
CA TYR A 14 8.21 1.29 17.55
C TYR A 14 9.68 1.16 17.94
N ASP A 15 10.01 0.62 19.13
CA ASP A 15 11.38 0.47 19.65
C ASP A 15 12.17 1.80 19.63
N PHE A 16 11.44 2.92 19.80
CA PHE A 16 12.01 4.25 19.66
C PHE A 16 12.45 4.79 21.02
N HIS A 17 13.72 4.57 21.35
CA HIS A 17 14.34 5.11 22.54
C HIS A 17 14.83 6.55 22.31
N ALA A 18 14.18 7.51 22.96
CA ALA A 18 14.68 8.88 23.02
C ALA A 18 14.50 9.47 24.41
N THR A 19 15.46 10.30 24.83
CA THR A 19 15.36 10.98 26.12
C THR A 19 14.18 11.95 26.11
N GLU A 20 13.61 12.23 27.29
CA GLU A 20 12.51 13.19 27.42
C GLU A 20 12.86 14.56 26.82
N GLN A 21 14.14 14.97 26.91
CA GLN A 21 14.63 16.21 26.29
C GLN A 21 14.57 16.17 24.76
N MET A 22 14.88 15.04 24.12
CA MET A 22 14.78 14.90 22.67
C MET A 22 13.33 14.98 22.20
N PHE A 23 12.40 14.38 22.94
CA PHE A 23 10.97 14.51 22.66
C PHE A 23 10.47 15.94 22.81
N LYS A 24 10.83 16.62 23.91
CA LYS A 24 10.50 18.04 24.10
C LYS A 24 11.06 18.91 22.98
N LYS A 25 12.31 18.67 22.57
CA LYS A 25 12.94 19.38 21.46
C LYS A 25 12.18 19.16 20.15
N ARG A 26 11.79 17.92 19.83
CA ARG A 26 11.05 17.58 18.61
C ARG A 26 9.64 18.20 18.58
N ILE A 27 8.92 18.11 19.70
CA ILE A 27 7.59 18.72 19.87
C ILE A 27 7.65 20.23 19.68
N ASN A 28 8.69 20.89 20.24
CA ASN A 28 8.94 22.31 20.01
C ASN A 28 9.27 22.60 18.54
N THR A 29 10.11 21.78 17.88
CA THR A 29 10.40 21.92 16.45
C THR A 29 9.16 21.78 15.57
N TRP A 30 8.19 20.95 15.97
CA TRP A 30 6.91 20.80 15.27
C TRP A 30 5.90 21.92 15.59
N GLY A 31 6.27 22.92 16.40
CA GLY A 31 5.37 23.99 16.82
C GLY A 31 4.22 23.51 17.72
N LEU A 32 4.29 22.29 18.27
CA LEU A 32 3.28 21.70 19.13
C LEU A 32 3.47 22.12 20.60
N SER A 33 3.83 23.38 20.83
CA SER A 33 4.03 23.88 22.18
C SER A 33 2.70 23.84 22.95
N LYS A 34 2.74 23.40 24.22
CA LYS A 34 1.55 23.40 25.09
C LYS A 34 1.08 24.84 25.39
N ASN A 35 2.00 25.79 25.29
CA ASN A 35 1.83 27.19 25.69
C ASN A 35 1.84 28.09 24.46
N ILE A 36 0.77 28.01 23.67
CA ILE A 36 0.48 29.00 22.63
C ILE A 36 0.11 30.30 23.34
N LYS A 37 0.84 31.38 23.07
CA LYS A 37 0.62 32.69 23.69
C LYS A 37 -0.75 33.23 23.30
N ALA A 38 -1.30 34.12 24.13
CA ALA A 38 -2.58 34.77 23.80
C ALA A 38 -2.49 35.55 22.48
N GLU A 39 -1.37 36.24 22.26
CA GLU A 39 -1.06 36.99 21.03
C GLU A 39 -1.12 36.12 19.77
N GLU A 40 -0.55 34.91 19.80
CA GLU A 40 -0.57 33.98 18.66
C GLU A 40 -1.99 33.49 18.35
N LYS A 41 -2.82 33.29 19.39
CA LYS A 41 -4.22 32.92 19.22
C LYS A 41 -5.04 34.07 18.63
N GLU A 42 -4.81 35.28 19.09
CA GLU A 42 -5.43 36.49 18.53
C GLU A 42 -5.03 36.68 17.07
N GLN A 43 -3.75 36.52 16.74
CA GLN A 43 -3.27 36.61 15.36
C GLN A 43 -3.92 35.56 14.45
N ALA A 44 -4.02 34.30 14.90
CA ALA A 44 -4.71 33.26 14.15
C ALA A 44 -6.22 33.50 14.02
N LEU A 45 -6.86 34.04 15.06
CA LEU A 45 -8.26 34.41 15.03
C LEU A 45 -8.51 35.53 14.00
N ALA A 46 -7.68 36.56 14.03
CA ALA A 46 -7.73 37.68 13.09
C ALA A 46 -7.52 37.22 11.64
N GLN A 47 -6.60 36.28 11.40
CA GLN A 47 -6.39 35.68 10.07
C GLN A 47 -7.66 35.01 9.54
N ILE A 48 -8.35 34.22 10.37
CA ILE A 48 -9.60 33.55 9.99
C ILE A 48 -10.72 34.56 9.73
N LEU A 49 -10.85 35.57 10.59
CA LEU A 49 -11.96 36.53 10.54
C LEU A 49 -11.82 37.53 9.39
N HIS A 50 -10.61 38.04 9.17
CA HIS A 50 -10.34 39.09 8.20
C HIS A 50 -9.74 38.60 6.89
N LYS A 51 -9.45 37.29 6.76
CA LYS A 51 -8.73 36.70 5.62
C LYS A 51 -7.42 37.45 5.31
N ALA A 52 -6.79 38.00 6.34
CA ALA A 52 -5.58 38.82 6.17
C ALA A 52 -4.43 37.93 5.69
N PRO A 53 -3.69 38.31 4.64
CA PRO A 53 -2.51 37.57 4.21
C PRO A 53 -1.47 37.57 5.33
N SER A 54 -1.10 36.38 5.81
CA SER A 54 -0.08 36.25 6.85
C SER A 54 1.29 36.59 6.28
N THR A 55 1.91 37.66 6.80
CA THR A 55 3.32 37.97 6.53
C THR A 55 4.27 36.98 7.21
N THR A 56 3.77 36.17 8.14
CA THR A 56 4.53 35.28 9.02
C THR A 56 4.07 33.82 8.89
N GLY A 57 3.73 33.38 7.68
CA GLY A 57 3.33 31.98 7.43
C GLY A 57 2.11 31.50 8.23
N PRO A 58 1.65 30.26 8.01
CA PRO A 58 0.54 29.69 8.77
C PRO A 58 0.98 29.35 10.20
N ILE A 59 0.33 29.92 11.21
CA ILE A 59 0.58 29.60 12.62
C ILE A 59 -0.08 28.23 12.92
N PRO A 60 0.67 27.19 13.29
CA PRO A 60 0.11 25.85 13.49
C PRO A 60 -0.63 25.74 14.84
N ILE A 61 -1.81 26.35 14.95
CA ILE A 61 -2.68 26.22 16.13
C ILE A 61 -3.70 25.12 15.89
N ARG A 62 -3.81 24.16 16.83
CA ARG A 62 -4.88 23.16 16.77
C ARG A 62 -6.24 23.84 16.86
N HIS A 63 -7.12 23.53 15.91
CA HIS A 63 -8.45 24.15 15.81
C HIS A 63 -9.28 24.07 17.10
N ASP A 64 -9.19 22.97 17.87
CA ASP A 64 -9.92 22.82 19.14
C ASP A 64 -9.49 23.86 20.19
N LYS A 65 -8.20 24.22 20.21
CA LYS A 65 -7.66 25.26 21.09
C LYS A 65 -8.12 26.64 20.67
N LEU A 66 -8.16 26.90 19.36
CA LEU A 66 -8.63 28.16 18.80
C LEU A 66 -10.14 28.35 19.06
N VAL A 67 -10.96 27.31 18.88
CA VAL A 67 -12.39 27.34 19.19
C VAL A 67 -12.65 27.58 20.67
N ARG A 68 -11.89 26.93 21.57
CA ARG A 68 -12.02 27.19 23.02
C ARG A 68 -11.68 28.63 23.36
N TYR A 69 -10.62 29.18 22.75
CA TYR A 69 -10.23 30.57 22.95
C TYR A 69 -11.30 31.54 22.41
N ALA A 70 -11.80 31.31 21.20
CA ALA A 70 -12.89 32.09 20.61
C ALA A 70 -14.16 32.09 21.47
N LYS A 71 -14.53 30.92 22.04
CA LYS A 71 -15.66 30.82 22.98
C LYS A 71 -15.42 31.64 24.25
N THR A 72 -14.20 31.70 24.76
CA THR A 72 -13.85 32.55 25.91
C THR A 72 -14.00 34.02 25.56
N ARG A 73 -13.46 34.48 24.42
CA ARG A 73 -13.60 35.87 23.95
C ARG A 73 -15.07 36.26 23.74
N ALA A 74 -15.87 35.37 23.16
CA ALA A 74 -17.30 35.59 22.99
C ALA A 74 -18.05 35.72 24.32
N LYS A 75 -17.70 34.90 25.32
CA LYS A 75 -18.28 35.01 26.68
C LYS A 75 -17.92 36.32 27.37
N LEU A 76 -16.76 36.90 27.06
CA LEU A 76 -16.31 38.19 27.56
C LEU A 76 -16.89 39.37 26.77
N GLY A 77 -17.67 39.12 25.71
CA GLY A 77 -18.24 40.16 24.84
C GLY A 77 -17.23 40.74 23.83
N GLU A 78 -16.07 40.11 23.68
CA GLU A 78 -14.96 40.60 22.85
C GLU A 78 -14.95 39.99 21.44
N LEU A 79 -15.88 39.07 21.16
CA LEU A 79 -16.06 38.42 19.86
C LEU A 79 -17.55 38.26 19.56
N ASP A 80 -18.00 38.72 18.37
CA ASP A 80 -19.40 38.59 17.96
C ASP A 80 -19.81 37.11 17.81
N GLY A 81 -21.06 36.78 18.12
CA GLY A 81 -21.60 35.42 17.97
C GLY A 81 -21.54 34.91 16.53
N ARG A 82 -21.61 35.82 15.54
CA ARG A 82 -21.44 35.52 14.12
C ARG A 82 -20.00 35.10 13.78
N ASP A 83 -19.02 35.76 14.38
CA ASP A 83 -17.60 35.46 14.19
C ASP A 83 -17.22 34.11 14.82
N LEU A 84 -17.75 33.83 16.01
CA LEU A 84 -17.60 32.51 16.63
C LEU A 84 -18.18 31.39 15.75
N SER A 85 -19.36 31.62 15.18
CA SER A 85 -20.00 30.67 14.27
C SER A 85 -19.17 30.43 13.01
N ARG A 86 -18.55 31.49 12.47
CA ARG A 86 -17.63 31.40 11.33
C ARG A 86 -16.42 30.53 11.66
N ILE A 87 -15.76 30.79 12.81
CA ILE A 87 -14.58 30.02 13.24
C ILE A 87 -14.93 28.53 13.41
N VAL A 88 -16.09 28.19 13.98
CA VAL A 88 -16.51 26.79 14.14
C VAL A 88 -16.82 26.12 12.78
N LYS A 89 -17.27 26.88 11.78
CA LYS A 89 -17.61 26.37 10.43
C LYS A 89 -16.39 26.16 9.54
N VAL A 90 -15.30 26.92 9.70
CA VAL A 90 -14.08 26.79 8.87
C VAL A 90 -13.57 25.35 8.78
N LYS A 91 -13.64 24.58 9.89
CA LYS A 91 -13.22 23.17 9.86
C LYS A 91 -14.17 22.26 9.08
N ARG A 92 -15.45 22.61 8.95
CA ARG A 92 -16.39 21.88 8.08
C ARG A 92 -16.13 22.23 6.62
N GLU A 93 -15.88 23.50 6.33
CA GLU A 93 -15.62 23.97 4.96
C GLU A 93 -14.25 23.53 4.44
N GLU A 94 -13.17 23.49 5.22
CA GLU A 94 -11.89 22.90 4.78
C GLU A 94 -12.03 21.39 4.48
N HIS A 95 -12.89 20.70 5.23
CA HIS A 95 -13.17 19.28 5.06
C HIS A 95 -14.14 19.00 3.89
N ASP A 96 -15.01 19.95 3.56
CA ASP A 96 -15.95 19.89 2.44
C ASP A 96 -15.38 20.49 1.14
N GLU A 97 -14.51 21.49 1.16
CA GLU A 97 -13.76 21.98 -0.02
C GLU A 97 -12.75 20.93 -0.49
N SER A 98 -12.10 20.24 0.44
CA SER A 98 -11.30 19.04 0.12
C SER A 98 -12.15 17.93 -0.53
N ARG A 99 -13.46 17.90 -0.28
CA ARG A 99 -14.42 16.96 -0.92
C ARG A 99 -15.06 17.51 -2.20
N GLN A 100 -15.29 18.82 -2.31
CA GLN A 100 -15.95 19.47 -3.45
C GLN A 100 -15.01 19.77 -4.61
N LEU A 101 -13.71 19.99 -4.35
CA LEU A 101 -12.68 20.04 -5.41
C LEU A 101 -12.59 18.70 -6.17
N ILE A 102 -12.97 17.58 -5.53
CA ILE A 102 -13.04 16.26 -6.15
C ILE A 102 -14.35 16.09 -6.95
N SER A 103 -15.44 16.75 -6.53
CA SER A 103 -16.78 16.58 -7.11
C SER A 103 -17.07 17.50 -8.31
N LYS A 104 -16.46 18.69 -8.40
CA LYS A 104 -16.74 19.66 -9.48
C LYS A 104 -16.08 19.36 -10.83
N HIS A 105 -15.13 18.42 -10.89
CA HIS A 105 -14.52 18.01 -12.18
C HIS A 105 -15.31 16.92 -12.93
N SER A 106 -16.36 16.33 -12.34
CA SER A 106 -17.12 15.22 -12.94
C SER A 106 -18.49 15.59 -13.54
N ALA A 107 -18.93 16.85 -13.45
CA ALA A 107 -20.32 17.23 -13.78
C ALA A 107 -20.49 18.11 -15.04
N GLN A 108 -19.51 18.13 -15.94
CA GLN A 108 -19.65 18.75 -17.27
C GLN A 108 -19.21 17.78 -18.37
N ARG A 109 -20.08 16.82 -18.72
CA ARG A 109 -20.26 16.35 -20.10
C ARG A 109 -21.41 15.35 -20.20
N ASN A 110 -22.30 15.65 -21.16
CA ASN A 110 -23.18 14.76 -21.91
C ASN A 110 -24.60 14.50 -21.37
N THR A 111 -25.47 15.44 -21.71
CA THR A 111 -26.85 15.16 -22.15
C THR A 111 -26.79 14.66 -23.59
N LEU A 112 -27.07 13.37 -23.83
CA LEU A 112 -27.54 12.89 -25.13
C LEU A 112 -28.43 11.66 -24.90
N GLU A 113 -29.69 11.79 -25.31
CA GLU A 113 -30.70 10.74 -25.26
C GLU A 113 -30.39 9.63 -26.27
N THR A 114 -30.55 8.36 -25.87
CA THR A 114 -31.01 7.25 -26.73
C THR A 114 -31.39 6.04 -25.85
N PRO A 115 -32.28 5.15 -26.33
CA PRO A 115 -33.17 4.38 -25.49
C PRO A 115 -32.63 3.00 -25.06
N SER A 116 -33.19 2.57 -23.92
CA SER A 116 -33.33 1.21 -23.38
C SER A 116 -33.19 0.06 -24.38
N THR A 117 -32.37 -0.95 -24.05
CA THR A 117 -32.85 -2.32 -23.77
C THR A 117 -31.75 -3.25 -23.23
N HIS A 118 -32.19 -4.16 -22.35
CA HIS A 118 -31.54 -5.39 -21.84
C HIS A 118 -30.59 -5.32 -20.62
N SER A 119 -31.27 -5.45 -19.47
CA SER A 119 -30.92 -6.32 -18.33
C SER A 119 -30.12 -7.59 -18.70
N THR A 120 -29.00 -7.83 -18.02
CA THR A 120 -28.74 -9.13 -17.37
C THR A 120 -27.72 -8.99 -16.23
N LYS A 121 -28.14 -9.48 -15.07
CA LYS A 121 -27.38 -9.61 -13.83
C LYS A 121 -26.13 -10.47 -14.04
N GLY A 122 -24.96 -9.93 -13.70
CA GLY A 122 -23.70 -10.66 -13.62
C GLY A 122 -23.05 -10.50 -12.25
N THR A 123 -23.77 -10.81 -11.17
CA THR A 123 -23.17 -10.94 -9.84
C THR A 123 -22.41 -12.26 -9.77
N ALA A 124 -21.09 -12.19 -9.94
CA ALA A 124 -20.18 -13.30 -9.66
C ALA A 124 -20.20 -13.61 -8.16
N TYR A 125 -21.10 -14.50 -7.75
CA TYR A 125 -21.11 -15.06 -6.40
C TYR A 125 -19.86 -15.91 -6.22
N LEU A 126 -18.92 -15.45 -5.40
CA LEU A 126 -17.90 -16.32 -4.84
C LEU A 126 -18.59 -17.39 -3.98
N PRO A 127 -18.29 -18.69 -4.15
CA PRO A 127 -18.87 -19.74 -3.31
C PRO A 127 -18.48 -19.53 -1.84
N GLN A 128 -19.48 -19.59 -0.97
CA GLN A 128 -19.35 -19.43 0.48
C GLN A 128 -18.84 -20.74 1.06
N SER A 129 -17.63 -20.77 1.65
CA SER A 129 -17.14 -21.95 2.38
C SER A 129 -17.50 -21.91 3.85
N LEU A 130 -17.52 -23.10 4.45
CA LEU A 130 -17.71 -23.38 5.87
C LEU A 130 -16.83 -22.48 6.76
N ALA A 131 -17.41 -21.98 7.84
CA ALA A 131 -16.78 -21.05 8.77
C ALA A 131 -15.59 -21.71 9.49
N LEU A 132 -14.38 -21.28 9.15
CA LEU A 132 -13.15 -21.62 9.86
C LEU A 132 -12.95 -20.68 11.06
N PRO A 133 -12.19 -21.08 12.10
CA PRO A 133 -11.90 -20.24 13.27
C PRO A 133 -11.38 -18.85 12.88
N ASP A 134 -11.79 -17.82 13.62
CA ASP A 134 -11.71 -16.39 13.23
C ASP A 134 -10.35 -15.88 12.72
N GLY A 135 -9.23 -16.47 13.15
CA GLY A 135 -7.89 -16.13 12.65
C GLY A 135 -7.62 -16.59 11.21
N HIS A 136 -8.24 -17.68 10.76
CA HIS A 136 -8.04 -18.27 9.43
C HIS A 136 -9.03 -17.71 8.41
N ALA A 137 -10.22 -17.30 8.84
CA ALA A 137 -11.25 -16.73 7.97
C ALA A 137 -10.76 -15.48 7.20
N GLY A 138 -9.98 -14.62 7.85
CA GLY A 138 -9.39 -13.44 7.22
C GLY A 138 -8.36 -13.78 6.14
N PHE A 139 -7.52 -14.80 6.39
CA PHE A 139 -6.52 -15.26 5.43
C PHE A 139 -7.16 -15.99 4.24
N ASP A 140 -8.17 -16.83 4.50
CA ASP A 140 -8.94 -17.50 3.47
C ASP A 140 -9.66 -16.53 2.54
N MET A 141 -10.31 -15.51 3.11
CA MET A 141 -10.93 -14.43 2.35
C MET A 141 -9.90 -13.72 1.47
N PHE A 142 -8.70 -13.51 1.99
CA PHE A 142 -7.58 -12.95 1.24
C PHE A 142 -7.10 -13.86 0.09
N LEU A 143 -6.95 -15.16 0.31
CA LEU A 143 -6.57 -16.10 -0.75
C LEU A 143 -7.63 -16.17 -1.86
N ARG A 144 -8.92 -16.12 -1.51
CA ARG A 144 -10.02 -16.04 -2.50
C ARG A 144 -9.97 -14.73 -3.29
N ALA A 145 -9.70 -13.62 -2.62
CA ALA A 145 -9.53 -12.33 -3.26
C ALA A 145 -8.33 -12.31 -4.22
N MET A 146 -7.18 -12.85 -3.81
CA MET A 146 -6.02 -13.06 -4.68
C MET A 146 -6.40 -13.87 -5.91
N LYS A 147 -7.06 -15.03 -5.72
CA LYS A 147 -7.51 -15.90 -6.82
C LYS A 147 -8.44 -15.16 -7.79
N ALA A 148 -9.39 -14.39 -7.27
CA ALA A 148 -10.31 -13.59 -8.09
C ALA A 148 -9.56 -12.52 -8.92
N LEU A 149 -8.57 -11.85 -8.33
CA LEU A 149 -7.71 -10.91 -9.06
C LEU A 149 -6.94 -11.63 -10.17
N ILE A 150 -6.24 -12.73 -9.86
CA ILE A 150 -5.47 -13.51 -10.86
C ILE A 150 -6.36 -13.94 -12.04
N GLN A 151 -7.59 -14.38 -11.76
CA GLN A 151 -8.55 -14.72 -12.81
C GLN A 151 -8.96 -13.52 -13.66
N LYS A 152 -9.15 -12.35 -13.04
CA LYS A 152 -9.43 -11.10 -13.75
C LYS A 152 -8.23 -10.66 -14.60
N GLU A 153 -7.00 -10.77 -14.08
CA GLU A 153 -5.76 -10.51 -14.83
C GLU A 153 -5.67 -11.37 -16.07
N LYS A 154 -5.96 -12.66 -15.92
CA LYS A 154 -5.97 -13.61 -17.04
C LYS A 154 -7.00 -13.23 -18.10
N GLY A 155 -8.16 -12.74 -17.69
CA GLY A 155 -9.19 -12.23 -18.60
C GLY A 155 -8.69 -11.01 -19.38
N GLU A 156 -8.18 -10.00 -18.67
CA GLU A 156 -7.65 -8.77 -19.28
C GLU A 156 -6.45 -9.04 -20.19
N TRP A 157 -5.51 -9.91 -19.77
CA TRP A 157 -4.35 -10.31 -20.55
C TRP A 157 -4.73 -11.00 -21.87
N ARG A 158 -5.78 -11.82 -21.85
CA ARG A 158 -6.26 -12.54 -23.04
C ARG A 158 -7.07 -11.66 -23.99
N LEU A 159 -7.70 -10.61 -23.48
CA LEU A 159 -8.67 -9.80 -24.23
C LEU A 159 -8.15 -8.42 -24.65
N GLY A 160 -7.08 -7.91 -24.02
CA GLY A 160 -6.62 -6.53 -24.18
C GLY A 160 -5.33 -6.35 -24.99
N PRO A 161 -5.15 -5.21 -25.68
CA PRO A 161 -3.84 -4.79 -26.18
C PRO A 161 -2.88 -4.64 -25.00
N GLN A 162 -1.74 -5.31 -25.07
CA GLN A 162 -0.61 -5.14 -24.15
C GLN A 162 -0.04 -3.74 -24.38
N GLY A 163 -0.64 -2.73 -23.75
CA GLY A 163 -0.13 -1.36 -23.77
C GLY A 163 1.30 -1.30 -23.22
N PRO A 164 2.10 -0.28 -23.61
CA PRO A 164 3.46 -0.12 -23.10
C PRO A 164 3.48 -0.08 -21.57
N PRO A 165 4.59 -0.46 -20.93
CA PRO A 165 4.69 -0.48 -19.47
C PRO A 165 4.36 0.91 -18.91
N ASP A 166 3.27 0.98 -18.14
CA ASP A 166 2.74 2.21 -17.60
C ASP A 166 3.78 3.02 -16.84
N ALA A 167 3.56 4.33 -16.82
CA ALA A 167 4.27 5.26 -15.95
C ALA A 167 4.39 4.73 -14.50
N ILE A 168 3.37 4.03 -13.99
CA ILE A 168 3.38 3.39 -12.66
C ILE A 168 4.51 2.35 -12.53
N PHE A 169 4.69 1.47 -13.53
CA PHE A 169 5.75 0.45 -13.51
C PHE A 169 7.14 1.09 -13.56
N ASN A 170 7.31 2.12 -14.38
CA ASN A 170 8.58 2.83 -14.52
C ASN A 170 8.95 3.53 -13.21
N GLU A 171 7.99 4.21 -12.58
CA GLU A 171 8.19 4.91 -11.31
C GLU A 171 8.46 3.96 -10.14
N LEU A 172 7.77 2.82 -10.07
CA LEU A 172 8.08 1.78 -9.08
C LEU A 172 9.48 1.19 -9.28
N SER A 173 9.87 0.92 -10.54
CA SER A 173 11.19 0.39 -10.86
C SER A 173 12.31 1.38 -10.53
N ALA A 174 12.11 2.66 -10.88
CA ALA A 174 13.01 3.76 -10.55
C ALA A 174 13.11 3.96 -9.02
N GLY A 175 12.00 3.82 -8.31
CA GLY A 175 11.94 3.85 -6.86
C GLY A 175 12.77 2.75 -6.22
N ILE A 176 12.58 1.50 -6.68
CA ILE A 176 13.34 0.33 -6.22
C ILE A 176 14.84 0.49 -6.51
N ALA A 177 15.21 0.96 -7.71
CA ALA A 177 16.61 1.18 -8.08
C ALA A 177 17.26 2.27 -7.23
N SER A 178 16.59 3.42 -7.07
CA SER A 178 17.03 4.51 -6.21
C SER A 178 17.20 4.07 -4.76
N TRP A 179 16.27 3.23 -4.29
CA TRP A 179 16.31 2.68 -2.94
C TRP A 179 17.54 1.80 -2.71
N ARG A 180 17.82 0.85 -3.62
CA ARG A 180 19.01 0.00 -3.57
C ARG A 180 20.32 0.81 -3.56
N ASN A 181 20.31 1.95 -4.23
CA ASN A 181 21.44 2.88 -4.28
C ASN A 181 21.49 3.86 -3.08
N LYS A 182 20.67 3.63 -2.03
CA LYS A 182 20.55 4.50 -0.84
C LYS A 182 20.13 5.94 -1.16
N ALA A 183 19.59 6.20 -2.34
CA ALA A 183 19.06 7.50 -2.77
C ALA A 183 17.61 7.67 -2.28
N PHE A 184 17.40 7.62 -0.97
CA PHE A 184 16.07 7.57 -0.35
C PHE A 184 15.12 8.71 -0.75
N PRO A 185 15.57 9.97 -0.92
CA PRO A 185 14.70 11.04 -1.41
C PRO A 185 14.19 10.81 -2.84
N ALA A 186 15.04 10.27 -3.73
CA ALA A 186 14.65 9.90 -5.10
C ALA A 186 13.70 8.71 -5.11
N ALA A 187 13.99 7.70 -4.27
CA ALA A 187 13.10 6.56 -4.09
C ALA A 187 11.71 6.98 -3.63
N ARG A 188 11.63 7.84 -2.59
CA ARG A 188 10.36 8.36 -2.07
C ARG A 188 9.57 9.16 -3.12
N ARG A 189 10.24 9.98 -3.93
CA ARG A 189 9.57 10.71 -5.03
C ARG A 189 8.95 9.75 -6.05
N SER A 190 9.73 8.77 -6.51
CA SER A 190 9.27 7.79 -7.50
C SER A 190 8.13 6.93 -6.96
N PHE A 191 8.23 6.46 -5.71
CA PHE A 191 7.12 5.76 -5.05
C PHE A 191 5.88 6.64 -4.88
N GLY A 192 6.04 7.93 -4.60
CA GLY A 192 4.94 8.89 -4.55
C GLY A 192 4.29 9.12 -5.92
N GLN A 193 5.06 9.12 -7.00
CA GLN A 193 4.53 9.21 -8.37
C GLN A 193 3.75 7.95 -8.74
N ALA A 194 4.28 6.77 -8.41
CA ALA A 194 3.55 5.51 -8.56
C ALA A 194 2.25 5.50 -7.75
N ALA A 195 2.27 5.96 -6.50
CA ALA A 195 1.08 6.07 -5.64
C ALA A 195 0.00 6.95 -6.28
N ARG A 196 0.40 8.11 -6.84
CA ARG A 196 -0.51 9.02 -7.54
C ARG A 196 -1.10 8.37 -8.79
N GLY A 197 -0.28 7.76 -9.63
CA GLY A 197 -0.77 7.07 -10.82
C GLY A 197 -1.77 5.97 -10.49
N VAL A 198 -1.53 5.19 -9.43
CA VAL A 198 -2.50 4.19 -8.97
C VAL A 198 -3.78 4.85 -8.45
N ASN A 199 -3.69 5.95 -7.71
CA ASN A 199 -4.87 6.67 -7.26
C ASN A 199 -5.69 7.23 -8.43
N ASP A 200 -5.03 7.76 -9.46
CA ASP A 200 -5.68 8.26 -10.67
C ASP A 200 -6.38 7.12 -11.44
N ASP A 201 -5.74 5.95 -11.54
CA ASP A 201 -6.35 4.74 -12.10
C ASP A 201 -7.58 4.28 -11.32
N ILE A 202 -7.49 4.33 -9.99
CA ILE A 202 -8.59 3.98 -9.08
C ILE A 202 -9.77 4.92 -9.34
N GLN A 203 -9.53 6.23 -9.43
CA GLN A 203 -10.57 7.24 -9.66
C GLN A 203 -11.20 7.14 -11.04
N THR A 204 -10.42 6.78 -12.06
CA THR A 204 -10.89 6.64 -13.44
C THR A 204 -11.46 5.25 -13.75
N ASN A 205 -11.48 4.34 -12.77
CA ASN A 205 -11.85 2.93 -12.95
C ASN A 205 -11.04 2.23 -14.05
N GLN A 206 -9.80 2.69 -14.30
CA GLN A 206 -8.87 2.11 -15.27
C GLN A 206 -7.87 1.14 -14.62
N LEU A 207 -8.17 0.69 -13.39
CA LEU A 207 -7.29 -0.16 -12.63
C LEU A 207 -7.16 -1.56 -13.27
N SER A 208 -6.07 -1.78 -13.98
CA SER A 208 -5.76 -3.09 -14.56
C SER A 208 -5.16 -4.01 -13.51
N VAL A 209 -5.38 -5.30 -13.67
CA VAL A 209 -4.88 -6.26 -12.70
C VAL A 209 -3.37 -6.46 -12.80
N SER A 210 -2.77 -6.29 -13.98
CA SER A 210 -1.32 -6.34 -14.12
C SER A 210 -0.61 -5.28 -13.28
N ARG A 211 -1.19 -4.07 -13.17
CA ARG A 211 -0.70 -2.99 -12.30
C ARG A 211 -0.82 -3.36 -10.82
N ILE A 212 -1.96 -3.93 -10.43
CA ILE A 212 -2.22 -4.44 -9.07
C ILE A 212 -1.19 -5.49 -8.67
N THR A 213 -1.00 -6.52 -9.51
CA THR A 213 -0.06 -7.62 -9.27
C THR A 213 1.37 -7.10 -9.14
N TYR A 214 1.73 -6.06 -9.91
CA TYR A 214 3.04 -5.44 -9.81
C TYR A 214 3.25 -4.62 -8.53
N CYS A 215 2.27 -3.81 -8.12
CA CYS A 215 2.30 -3.11 -6.85
C CYS A 215 2.44 -4.07 -5.66
N ILE A 216 1.66 -5.16 -5.67
CA ILE A 216 1.74 -6.22 -4.66
C ILE A 216 3.11 -6.89 -4.65
N SER A 217 3.66 -7.18 -5.84
CA SER A 217 5.00 -7.78 -5.95
C SER A 217 6.09 -6.85 -5.43
N SER A 218 5.96 -5.54 -5.64
CA SER A 218 6.94 -4.57 -5.15
C SER A 218 6.94 -4.45 -3.62
N ILE A 219 5.78 -4.63 -2.99
CA ILE A 219 5.60 -4.62 -1.52
C ILE A 219 6.11 -5.93 -0.88
N THR A 220 5.92 -7.07 -1.55
CA THR A 220 6.25 -8.38 -0.98
C THR A 220 7.73 -8.75 -1.10
N TRP A 221 8.48 -8.14 -2.02
CA TRP A 221 9.82 -8.63 -2.38
C TRP A 221 11.01 -8.20 -1.52
N PHE A 222 10.84 -7.19 -0.68
CA PHE A 222 11.93 -6.71 0.18
C PHE A 222 11.88 -7.44 1.52
N SER A 223 12.90 -8.26 1.75
CA SER A 223 13.05 -9.16 2.91
C SER A 223 13.18 -8.44 4.25
N GLY A 224 13.52 -7.15 4.22
CA GLY A 224 13.15 -6.20 5.27
C GLY A 224 12.06 -5.31 4.70
N ARG A 225 10.81 -5.45 5.16
CA ARG A 225 9.77 -4.48 4.79
C ARG A 225 10.11 -3.16 5.44
N GLU A 226 10.93 -2.38 4.75
CA GLU A 226 11.31 -1.06 5.20
C GLU A 226 10.02 -0.23 5.38
N PRO A 227 9.96 0.64 6.39
CA PRO A 227 8.75 1.38 6.75
C PRO A 227 8.04 2.06 5.56
N VAL A 228 8.79 2.39 4.50
CA VAL A 228 8.27 2.92 3.23
C VAL A 228 7.29 1.98 2.52
N PHE A 229 7.59 0.68 2.40
CA PHE A 229 6.68 -0.27 1.74
C PHE A 229 5.44 -0.55 2.58
N GLN A 230 5.60 -0.52 3.90
CA GLN A 230 4.51 -0.65 4.84
C GLN A 230 3.54 0.55 4.77
N MET A 231 4.08 1.77 4.73
CA MET A 231 3.28 2.98 4.51
C MET A 231 2.62 2.99 3.12
N PHE A 232 3.32 2.51 2.09
CA PHE A 232 2.75 2.41 0.74
C PHE A 232 1.61 1.38 0.69
N ALA A 233 1.78 0.21 1.30
CA ALA A 233 0.73 -0.79 1.41
C ALA A 233 -0.48 -0.27 2.20
N GLU A 234 -0.24 0.46 3.29
CA GLU A 234 -1.30 1.10 4.07
C GLU A 234 -2.07 2.16 3.27
N PHE A 235 -1.36 3.04 2.57
CA PHE A 235 -1.97 4.03 1.68
C PHE A 235 -2.86 3.35 0.64
N MET A 236 -2.32 2.33 -0.04
CA MET A 236 -3.03 1.58 -1.06
C MET A 236 -4.28 0.89 -0.50
N ALA A 237 -4.18 0.29 0.70
CA ALA A 237 -5.30 -0.36 1.36
C ALA A 237 -6.43 0.63 1.72
N ASN A 238 -6.09 1.82 2.18
CA ASN A 238 -7.06 2.85 2.52
C ASN A 238 -7.73 3.43 1.26
N ALA A 239 -6.96 3.73 0.21
CA ALA A 239 -7.48 4.21 -1.06
C ALA A 239 -8.43 3.19 -1.71
N ALA A 240 -8.04 1.91 -1.73
CA ALA A 240 -8.90 0.85 -2.24
C ALA A 240 -10.17 0.67 -1.40
N LEU A 241 -10.08 0.78 -0.07
CA LEU A 241 -11.25 0.70 0.80
C LEU A 241 -12.25 1.83 0.52
N GLU A 242 -11.76 3.06 0.32
CA GLU A 242 -12.59 4.23 0.04
C GLU A 242 -13.30 4.12 -1.32
N VAL A 243 -12.57 3.72 -2.37
CA VAL A 243 -13.09 3.77 -3.74
C VAL A 243 -13.77 2.47 -4.16
N LEU A 244 -13.19 1.32 -3.81
CA LEU A 244 -13.67 0.01 -4.26
C LEU A 244 -14.57 -0.68 -3.23
N GLY A 245 -14.56 -0.20 -1.99
CA GLY A 245 -15.34 -0.77 -0.89
C GLY A 245 -14.66 -1.98 -0.23
N GLN A 246 -15.24 -2.41 0.89
CA GLN A 246 -14.64 -3.41 1.79
C GLN A 246 -14.57 -4.83 1.21
N THR A 247 -15.50 -5.19 0.33
CA THR A 247 -15.64 -6.54 -0.22
C THR A 247 -14.88 -6.74 -1.53
N ASN A 248 -14.29 -5.69 -2.09
CA ASN A 248 -13.56 -5.79 -3.34
C ASN A 248 -12.29 -6.65 -3.14
N PRO A 249 -11.98 -7.57 -4.07
CA PRO A 249 -10.79 -8.40 -4.00
C PRO A 249 -9.49 -7.61 -3.78
N LEU A 250 -9.32 -6.46 -4.44
CA LEU A 250 -8.14 -5.63 -4.26
C LEU A 250 -8.04 -5.05 -2.85
N THR A 251 -9.15 -4.54 -2.32
CA THR A 251 -9.19 -3.99 -0.97
C THR A 251 -8.80 -5.05 0.05
N ILE A 252 -9.33 -6.27 -0.08
CA ILE A 252 -9.01 -7.39 0.80
C ILE A 252 -7.50 -7.69 0.72
N VAL A 253 -6.94 -7.73 -0.50
CA VAL A 253 -5.51 -8.02 -0.72
C VAL A 253 -4.60 -6.98 -0.09
N LEU A 254 -4.84 -5.70 -0.34
CA LEU A 254 -4.03 -4.62 0.20
C LEU A 254 -4.14 -4.52 1.72
N ARG A 255 -5.33 -4.75 2.29
CA ARG A 255 -5.52 -4.80 3.74
C ARG A 255 -4.72 -5.92 4.40
N TYR A 256 -4.63 -7.09 3.77
CA TYR A 256 -3.82 -8.17 4.30
C TYR A 256 -2.33 -7.83 4.18
N LEU A 257 -1.90 -7.29 3.04
CA LEU A 257 -0.50 -6.90 2.81
C LEU A 257 -0.03 -5.76 3.72
N ARG A 258 -0.94 -4.98 4.32
CA ARG A 258 -0.65 -4.03 5.40
C ARG A 258 -0.16 -4.72 6.69
N ALA A 259 -0.39 -6.00 6.91
CA ALA A 259 0.20 -6.68 8.07
C ALA A 259 1.58 -7.26 7.71
N PRO A 260 2.52 -7.34 8.67
CA PRO A 260 3.69 -8.21 8.54
C PRO A 260 3.23 -9.61 8.14
N GLN A 261 3.84 -10.14 7.09
CA GLN A 261 3.45 -11.43 6.53
C GLN A 261 4.36 -12.52 7.09
N SER A 262 3.76 -13.59 7.61
CA SER A 262 4.51 -14.80 7.91
C SER A 262 5.06 -15.40 6.61
N LEU A 263 6.14 -16.15 6.73
CA LEU A 263 6.70 -16.89 5.61
C LEU A 263 5.67 -17.82 4.96
N GLY A 264 4.88 -18.53 5.78
CA GLY A 264 3.80 -19.39 5.31
C GLY A 264 2.74 -18.62 4.51
N ALA A 265 2.36 -17.42 4.95
CA ALA A 265 1.40 -16.58 4.22
C ALA A 265 1.94 -16.20 2.83
N GLN A 266 3.23 -15.83 2.74
CA GLN A 266 3.84 -15.53 1.45
C GLN A 266 3.90 -16.74 0.51
N LEU A 267 4.23 -17.93 1.04
CA LEU A 267 4.25 -19.15 0.24
C LEU A 267 2.86 -19.51 -0.29
N ALA A 268 1.83 -19.36 0.52
CA ALA A 268 0.44 -19.60 0.12
C ALA A 268 -0.07 -18.56 -0.90
N ILE A 269 0.39 -17.30 -0.83
CA ILE A 269 0.16 -16.30 -1.87
C ILE A 269 0.74 -16.77 -3.20
N TRP A 270 1.99 -17.25 -3.20
CA TRP A 270 2.64 -17.78 -4.40
C TRP A 270 1.93 -19.02 -4.93
N ALA A 271 1.50 -19.93 -4.05
CA ALA A 271 0.72 -21.09 -4.43
C ALA A 271 -0.58 -20.65 -5.14
N CYS A 272 -1.37 -19.75 -4.55
CA CYS A 272 -2.57 -19.22 -5.19
C CYS A 272 -2.30 -18.57 -6.56
N ALA A 273 -1.20 -17.83 -6.69
CA ALA A 273 -0.77 -17.22 -7.96
C ALA A 273 -0.44 -18.27 -9.03
N VAL A 274 0.36 -19.27 -8.67
CA VAL A 274 0.80 -20.33 -9.59
C VAL A 274 -0.35 -21.28 -9.94
N ASP A 275 -1.12 -21.74 -8.95
CA ASP A 275 -2.22 -22.70 -9.12
C ASP A 275 -3.37 -22.09 -9.95
N GLY A 276 -3.57 -20.77 -9.83
CA GLY A 276 -4.55 -20.03 -10.65
C GLY A 276 -4.13 -19.85 -12.11
N ASN A 277 -2.85 -20.05 -12.44
CA ASN A 277 -2.27 -19.77 -13.74
C ASN A 277 -1.49 -20.98 -14.26
N PRO A 278 -2.16 -22.07 -14.68
CA PRO A 278 -1.47 -23.24 -15.20
C PRO A 278 -0.60 -22.87 -16.41
N ILE A 279 0.55 -23.52 -16.50
CA ILE A 279 1.50 -23.29 -17.58
C ILE A 279 0.87 -23.64 -18.95
N SER A 280 1.13 -22.80 -19.93
CA SER A 280 0.69 -22.95 -21.32
C SER A 280 1.72 -22.31 -22.25
N GLU A 281 1.60 -22.56 -23.55
CA GLU A 281 2.52 -21.96 -24.52
C GLU A 281 2.48 -20.43 -24.54
N GLN A 282 1.31 -19.84 -24.22
CA GLN A 282 1.07 -18.39 -24.32
C GLN A 282 1.56 -17.61 -23.09
N ASN A 283 1.78 -18.28 -21.96
CA ASN A 283 2.11 -17.63 -20.69
C ASN A 283 3.41 -18.15 -20.05
N VAL A 284 4.20 -18.96 -20.78
CA VAL A 284 5.37 -19.65 -20.19
C VAL A 284 6.37 -18.70 -19.54
N ASP A 285 6.70 -17.57 -20.18
CA ASP A 285 7.68 -16.62 -19.63
C ASP A 285 7.18 -15.96 -18.35
N HIS A 286 5.91 -15.55 -18.33
CA HIS A 286 5.28 -14.97 -17.16
C HIS A 286 5.20 -15.99 -16.02
N TRP A 287 4.69 -17.20 -16.33
CA TRP A 287 4.59 -18.30 -15.39
C TRP A 287 5.96 -18.65 -14.79
N TRP A 288 6.98 -18.81 -15.63
CA TRP A 288 8.37 -19.06 -15.21
C TRP A 288 8.86 -17.97 -14.27
N GLY A 289 8.57 -16.71 -14.58
CA GLY A 289 8.87 -15.57 -13.73
C GLY A 289 8.25 -15.69 -12.32
N MET A 290 7.02 -16.20 -12.20
CA MET A 290 6.34 -16.40 -10.92
C MET A 290 6.91 -17.57 -10.11
N VAL A 291 7.09 -18.73 -10.74
CA VAL A 291 7.63 -19.91 -10.03
C VAL A 291 9.07 -19.68 -9.60
N ARG A 292 9.89 -19.04 -10.45
CA ARG A 292 11.27 -18.67 -10.12
C ARG A 292 11.37 -17.80 -8.90
N ARG A 293 10.47 -16.83 -8.84
CA ARG A 293 10.30 -15.92 -7.72
C ARG A 293 9.95 -16.66 -6.42
N ARG A 294 9.06 -17.65 -6.48
CA ARG A 294 8.65 -18.50 -5.34
C ARG A 294 9.83 -19.30 -4.76
N TRP A 295 10.60 -20.03 -5.58
CA TRP A 295 11.71 -20.83 -5.03
C TRP A 295 12.87 -19.95 -4.54
N ARG A 296 13.22 -18.87 -5.25
CA ARG A 296 14.26 -17.93 -4.78
C ARG A 296 13.89 -17.23 -3.48
N TRP A 297 12.59 -17.06 -3.22
CA TRP A 297 12.12 -16.59 -1.92
C TRP A 297 12.40 -17.65 -0.83
N CYS A 298 12.08 -18.91 -1.09
CA CYS A 298 12.37 -20.02 -0.18
C CYS A 298 13.87 -20.11 0.15
N CYS A 299 14.75 -20.01 -0.85
CA CYS A 299 16.21 -19.96 -0.65
C CYS A 299 16.62 -18.83 0.32
N ARG A 300 16.11 -17.61 0.10
CA ARG A 300 16.44 -16.44 0.93
C ARG A 300 15.95 -16.58 2.38
N CYS A 301 14.95 -17.42 2.62
CA CYS A 301 14.43 -17.71 3.94
C CYS A 301 15.05 -18.96 4.58
N GLY A 302 16.08 -19.56 3.97
CA GLY A 302 16.74 -20.78 4.47
C GLY A 302 15.92 -22.06 4.28
N MET A 303 14.81 -22.01 3.54
CA MET A 303 13.98 -23.17 3.23
C MET A 303 14.50 -23.90 1.99
N ASN A 304 15.72 -24.40 2.07
CA ASN A 304 16.47 -24.95 0.94
C ASN A 304 15.78 -26.16 0.29
N ASP A 305 15.27 -27.11 1.08
CA ASP A 305 14.59 -28.30 0.56
C ASP A 305 13.32 -27.94 -0.23
N LEU A 306 12.52 -27.03 0.33
CA LEU A 306 11.30 -26.56 -0.33
C LEU A 306 11.60 -25.75 -1.60
N ALA A 307 12.70 -24.97 -1.59
CA ALA A 307 13.16 -24.26 -2.77
C ALA A 307 13.56 -25.23 -3.89
N ALA A 308 14.31 -26.29 -3.55
CA ALA A 308 14.71 -27.32 -4.51
C ALA A 308 13.47 -28.03 -5.08
N GLN A 309 12.52 -28.41 -4.23
CA GLN A 309 11.26 -29.00 -4.68
C GLN A 309 10.52 -28.12 -5.69
N TYR A 310 10.29 -26.84 -5.37
CA TYR A 310 9.60 -25.92 -6.29
C TYR A 310 10.37 -25.67 -7.58
N CYS A 311 11.70 -25.66 -7.54
CA CYS A 311 12.52 -25.53 -8.73
C CYS A 311 12.39 -26.76 -9.64
N HIS A 312 12.45 -27.97 -9.06
CA HIS A 312 12.27 -29.22 -9.81
C HIS A 312 10.88 -29.33 -10.44
N GLU A 313 9.82 -29.02 -9.68
CA GLU A 313 8.44 -28.98 -10.19
C GLU A 313 8.31 -27.99 -11.35
N ALA A 314 8.93 -26.82 -11.25
CA ALA A 314 8.87 -25.81 -12.29
C ALA A 314 9.56 -26.24 -13.59
N VAL A 315 10.76 -26.82 -13.48
CA VAL A 315 11.50 -27.38 -14.62
C VAL A 315 10.69 -28.51 -15.28
N PHE A 316 10.10 -29.39 -14.48
CA PHE A 316 9.27 -30.48 -14.96
C PHE A 316 8.07 -29.96 -15.76
N GLU A 317 7.31 -29.01 -15.23
CA GLU A 317 6.14 -28.43 -15.90
C GLU A 317 6.50 -27.68 -17.19
N ALA A 318 7.60 -26.92 -17.20
CA ALA A 318 8.09 -26.26 -18.42
C ALA A 318 8.53 -27.27 -19.50
N ARG A 319 9.16 -28.37 -19.08
CA ARG A 319 9.55 -29.46 -19.98
C ARG A 319 8.33 -30.22 -20.51
N ARG A 320 7.31 -30.45 -19.67
CA ARG A 320 6.06 -31.15 -20.03
C ARG A 320 5.35 -30.49 -21.21
N ILE A 321 5.43 -29.16 -21.34
CA ILE A 321 4.84 -28.42 -22.47
C ILE A 321 5.85 -28.10 -23.59
N ASN A 322 7.04 -28.69 -23.58
CA ASN A 322 8.12 -28.43 -24.55
C ASN A 322 8.52 -26.95 -24.68
N LYS A 323 8.47 -26.19 -23.58
CA LYS A 323 8.88 -24.76 -23.55
C LYS A 323 10.01 -24.47 -22.58
N LEU A 324 10.66 -25.49 -22.01
CA LEU A 324 11.87 -25.31 -21.22
C LEU A 324 13.01 -24.86 -22.15
N THR A 325 13.39 -23.58 -22.05
CA THR A 325 14.53 -23.04 -22.79
C THR A 325 15.86 -23.35 -22.08
N GLN A 326 16.96 -23.37 -22.84
CA GLN A 326 18.30 -23.53 -22.26
C GLN A 326 18.60 -22.47 -21.19
N LYS A 327 18.12 -21.24 -21.39
CA LYS A 327 18.24 -20.16 -20.40
C LYS A 327 17.52 -20.53 -19.10
N MET A 328 16.26 -20.93 -19.16
CA MET A 328 15.47 -21.35 -18.00
C MET A 328 16.14 -22.50 -17.24
N GLU A 329 16.60 -23.52 -17.97
CA GLU A 329 17.28 -24.66 -17.39
C GLU A 329 18.61 -24.27 -16.71
N SER A 330 19.43 -23.44 -17.37
CA SER A 330 20.69 -22.95 -16.78
C SER A 330 20.47 -22.11 -15.51
N GLU A 331 19.44 -21.26 -15.48
CA GLU A 331 19.07 -20.47 -14.30
C GLU A 331 18.64 -21.39 -13.14
N ALA A 332 17.81 -22.40 -13.43
CA ALA A 332 17.33 -23.36 -12.44
C ALA A 332 18.48 -24.20 -11.85
N LEU A 333 19.39 -24.69 -12.71
CA LEU A 333 20.57 -25.45 -12.29
C LEU A 333 21.51 -24.61 -11.43
N HIS A 334 21.73 -23.35 -11.80
CA HIS A 334 22.54 -22.41 -11.00
C HIS A 334 21.94 -22.18 -9.61
N ASP A 335 20.63 -21.92 -9.54
CA ASP A 335 19.92 -21.74 -8.27
C ASP A 335 19.97 -23.02 -7.41
N LEU A 336 19.78 -24.21 -8.01
CA LEU A 336 19.85 -25.50 -7.31
C LEU A 336 21.25 -25.82 -6.77
N ALA A 337 22.30 -25.54 -7.55
CA ALA A 337 23.68 -25.72 -7.10
C ALA A 337 23.96 -24.86 -5.85
N THR A 338 23.46 -23.63 -5.84
CA THR A 338 23.57 -22.71 -4.70
C THR A 338 22.85 -23.27 -3.46
N VAL A 339 21.67 -23.88 -3.64
CA VAL A 339 20.91 -24.51 -2.56
C VAL A 339 21.65 -25.72 -1.98
N ILE A 340 22.21 -26.59 -2.83
CA ILE A 340 22.96 -27.78 -2.41
C ILE A 340 24.20 -27.39 -1.61
N SER A 341 24.97 -26.40 -2.09
CA SER A 341 26.15 -25.89 -1.39
C SER A 341 25.81 -25.29 -0.02
N ALA A 342 24.62 -24.71 0.14
CA ALA A 342 24.17 -24.19 1.43
C ALA A 342 23.69 -25.27 2.42
N THR A 343 23.31 -26.46 1.92
CA THR A 343 22.84 -27.59 2.74
C THR A 343 23.94 -28.56 3.14
N SER A 344 25.10 -28.55 2.48
CA SER A 344 26.24 -29.34 2.93
C SER A 344 26.73 -28.77 4.26
N PRO A 345 26.54 -29.46 5.39
CA PRO A 345 27.16 -29.03 6.63
C PRO A 345 28.67 -29.07 6.36
N GLU A 346 29.30 -27.91 6.37
CA GLU A 346 30.74 -27.81 6.52
C GLU A 346 31.08 -28.71 7.70
N GLN A 347 31.72 -29.85 7.43
CA GLN A 347 32.35 -30.65 8.45
C GLN A 347 33.35 -29.71 9.10
N ALA A 348 32.94 -29.08 10.20
CA ALA A 348 33.80 -28.25 10.99
C ALA A 348 35.03 -29.12 11.29
N PRO A 349 36.25 -28.69 10.91
CA PRO A 349 37.43 -29.49 11.18
C PRO A 349 37.44 -29.75 12.69
N GLU A 350 37.36 -31.03 13.08
CA GLU A 350 37.55 -31.45 14.45
C GLU A 350 38.87 -30.84 14.89
N LYS A 351 38.78 -29.82 15.77
CA LYS A 351 39.95 -29.27 16.43
C LYS A 351 40.46 -30.37 17.37
N GLY A 352 41.46 -31.10 16.90
CA GLY A 352 42.29 -31.97 17.73
C GLY A 352 43.13 -31.19 18.72
#